data_AF-A0A1V6BB05-F1
#
_entry.id   AF-A0A1V6BB05-F1
#
_cell.length_a   1.000
_cell.length_b   1.000
_cell.length_c   1.000
_cell.angle_alpha   90.00
_cell.angle_beta   90.00
_cell.angle_gamma   90.00
#
_symmetry.space_group_name_H-M   'P 1'
#
loop_
_entity.id
_entity.type
_entity.pdbx_description
1 polymer ?
#
loop_
_entity_poly.entity_id
_entity_poly.type
_entity_poly.pdbx_seq_one_letter_code
_entity_poly.pdbx_strand_id
1 'polypeptide(L)'
;MKAEIFFEKLNNSVTAEESFKSAMALADVPADGLLNYAKLLLNQERYAEALSILNRAMEISEVRKDKSYLLYGNLYEMQGKINDAAGYYKKCLTTTLSNTLLEEAEAALKRCDIKKKYI
;
A
#
# COMPACT_ATOMS: atom_id res chain seq x y z
N MET A 1 -11.29 -19.18 -3.89
CA MET A 1 -12.77 -19.07 -3.85
C MET A 1 -13.33 -18.20 -2.73
N LYS A 2 -13.22 -18.54 -1.42
CA LYS A 2 -13.84 -17.70 -0.35
C LYS A 2 -13.19 -16.31 -0.18
N ALA A 3 -11.88 -16.20 -0.38
CA ALA A 3 -11.19 -14.92 -0.33
C ALA A 3 -11.55 -14.01 -1.53
N GLU A 4 -11.66 -14.57 -2.75
CA GLU A 4 -11.98 -13.81 -3.98
C GLU A 4 -13.35 -13.13 -3.94
N ILE A 5 -14.39 -13.85 -3.48
CA ILE A 5 -15.75 -13.30 -3.33
C ILE A 5 -15.80 -12.19 -2.27
N PHE A 6 -14.89 -12.25 -1.28
CA PHE A 6 -14.79 -11.25 -0.23
C PHE A 6 -14.14 -9.96 -0.72
N PHE A 7 -13.18 -10.06 -1.64
CA PHE A 7 -12.46 -8.92 -2.20
C PHE A 7 -13.32 -8.05 -3.13
N GLU A 8 -14.32 -8.61 -3.84
CA GLU A 8 -15.26 -7.81 -4.65
C GLU A 8 -16.16 -6.88 -3.81
N LYS A 9 -16.42 -7.21 -2.53
CA LYS A 9 -17.19 -6.34 -1.61
C LYS A 9 -16.41 -5.13 -1.06
N LEU A 10 -15.12 -5.00 -1.37
CA LEU A 10 -14.24 -3.94 -0.84
C LEU A 10 -14.54 -2.52 -1.37
N ASN A 11 -15.47 -2.37 -2.32
CA ASN A 11 -15.75 -1.09 -2.96
C ASN A 11 -16.69 -0.16 -2.16
N ASN A 12 -17.07 -0.54 -0.92
CA ASN A 12 -17.88 0.30 -0.03
C ASN A 12 -17.18 0.42 1.34
N SER A 13 -16.85 1.66 1.74
CA SER A 13 -15.87 1.98 2.79
C SER A 13 -16.22 1.41 4.17
N VAL A 14 -17.51 1.40 4.54
CA VAL A 14 -17.97 0.86 5.84
C VAL A 14 -17.93 -0.67 5.84
N THR A 15 -18.36 -1.30 4.74
CA THR A 15 -18.36 -2.77 4.63
C THR A 15 -16.96 -3.34 4.44
N ALA A 16 -16.03 -2.57 3.87
CA ALA A 16 -14.65 -2.99 3.65
C ALA A 16 -13.88 -3.12 4.97
N GLU A 17 -14.05 -2.19 5.91
CA GLU A 17 -13.37 -2.27 7.21
C GLU A 17 -13.92 -3.40 8.09
N GLU A 18 -15.24 -3.59 8.14
CA GLU A 18 -15.86 -4.74 8.84
C GLU A 18 -15.41 -6.07 8.23
N SER A 19 -15.30 -6.09 6.90
CA SER A 19 -14.75 -7.22 6.17
C SER A 19 -13.29 -7.49 6.57
N PHE A 20 -12.43 -6.46 6.59
CA PHE A 20 -11.05 -6.65 7.02
C PHE A 20 -10.93 -7.07 8.48
N LYS A 21 -11.71 -6.50 9.40
CA LYS A 21 -11.75 -6.94 10.81
C LYS A 21 -12.14 -8.40 10.95
N SER A 22 -13.14 -8.85 10.18
CA SER A 22 -13.56 -10.25 10.16
C SER A 22 -12.50 -11.16 9.55
N ALA A 23 -11.83 -10.74 8.49
CA ALA A 23 -10.73 -11.49 7.87
C ALA A 23 -9.52 -11.59 8.81
N MET A 24 -9.18 -10.51 9.54
CA MET A 24 -8.10 -10.50 10.52
C MET A 24 -8.38 -11.36 11.75
N ALA A 25 -9.63 -11.69 12.02
CA ALA A 25 -10.00 -12.69 13.02
C ALA A 25 -9.76 -14.14 12.55
N LEU A 26 -9.57 -14.34 11.24
CA LEU A 26 -9.09 -15.61 10.70
C LEU A 26 -7.57 -15.65 10.84
N ALA A 27 -7.03 -16.79 11.27
CA ALA A 27 -5.63 -16.94 11.66
C ALA A 27 -4.61 -16.66 10.53
N ASP A 28 -5.04 -16.60 9.28
CA ASP A 28 -4.16 -16.50 8.12
C ASP A 28 -4.75 -15.53 7.08
N VAL A 29 -4.40 -14.24 7.20
CA VAL A 29 -4.79 -13.23 6.20
C VAL A 29 -3.73 -13.19 5.11
N PRO A 30 -4.07 -13.45 3.84
CA PRO A 30 -3.10 -13.41 2.75
C PRO A 30 -2.53 -11.99 2.59
N ALA A 31 -1.24 -11.92 2.24
CA ALA A 31 -0.51 -10.65 2.15
C ALA A 31 -1.19 -9.61 1.25
N ASP A 32 -1.76 -10.03 0.11
CA ASP A 32 -2.48 -9.13 -0.79
C ASP A 32 -3.71 -8.47 -0.15
N GLY A 33 -4.37 -9.18 0.77
CA GLY A 33 -5.48 -8.63 1.55
C GLY A 33 -5.01 -7.53 2.49
N LEU A 34 -3.88 -7.73 3.17
CA LEU A 34 -3.26 -6.69 4.01
C LEU A 34 -2.86 -5.46 3.18
N LEU A 35 -2.28 -5.64 1.98
CA LEU A 35 -1.93 -4.52 1.11
C LEU A 35 -3.15 -3.73 0.62
N ASN A 36 -4.25 -4.41 0.32
CA ASN A 36 -5.50 -3.74 -0.04
C ASN A 36 -6.08 -2.97 1.15
N TYR A 37 -5.98 -3.52 2.37
CA TYR A 37 -6.42 -2.82 3.57
C TYR A 37 -5.57 -1.57 3.86
N ALA A 38 -4.24 -1.68 3.74
CA ALA A 38 -3.35 -0.54 3.86
C ALA A 38 -3.71 0.57 2.86
N LYS A 39 -4.01 0.22 1.59
CA LYS A 39 -4.47 1.18 0.59
C LYS A 39 -5.78 1.88 0.99
N LEU A 40 -6.74 1.13 1.54
CA LEU A 40 -7.99 1.70 2.05
C LEU A 40 -7.72 2.69 3.20
N LEU A 41 -6.87 2.30 4.17
CA LEU A 41 -6.49 3.15 5.30
C LEU A 41 -5.79 4.43 4.83
N LEU A 42 -4.95 4.35 3.80
CA LEU A 42 -4.33 5.53 3.18
C LEU A 42 -5.36 6.47 2.56
N ASN A 43 -6.36 5.93 1.85
CA ASN A 43 -7.45 6.74 1.29
C ASN A 43 -8.30 7.42 2.37
N GLN A 44 -8.29 6.90 3.60
CA GLN A 44 -8.93 7.48 4.78
C GLN A 44 -7.98 8.36 5.60
N GLU A 45 -6.75 8.61 5.12
CA GLU A 45 -5.69 9.36 5.81
C GLU A 45 -5.28 8.77 7.19
N ARG A 46 -5.59 7.49 7.43
CA ARG A 46 -5.25 6.76 8.66
C ARG A 46 -3.83 6.20 8.59
N TYR A 47 -2.86 7.09 8.54
CA TYR A 47 -1.48 6.74 8.21
C TYR A 47 -0.80 5.79 9.21
N ALA A 48 -1.05 5.96 10.52
CA ALA A 48 -0.44 5.11 11.54
C ALA A 48 -0.91 3.65 11.43
N GLU A 49 -2.19 3.46 11.14
CA GLU A 49 -2.78 2.14 10.94
C GLU A 49 -2.31 1.54 9.62
N ALA A 50 -2.28 2.33 8.54
CA ALA A 50 -1.75 1.89 7.25
C ALA A 50 -0.30 1.39 7.38
N LEU A 51 0.54 2.10 8.16
CA LEU A 51 1.92 1.70 8.43
C LEU A 51 1.99 0.36 9.17
N SER A 52 1.16 0.18 10.20
CA SER A 52 1.09 -1.08 10.95
C SER A 52 0.71 -2.26 10.05
N ILE A 53 -0.28 -2.07 9.18
CA ILE A 53 -0.71 -3.11 8.23
C ILE A 53 0.37 -3.38 7.17
N LEU A 54 1.04 -2.36 6.65
CA LEU A 54 2.16 -2.54 5.71
C LEU A 54 3.34 -3.26 6.34
N ASN A 55 3.66 -3.00 7.61
CA ASN A 55 4.73 -3.70 8.33
C ASN A 55 4.39 -5.18 8.47
N ARG A 56 3.17 -5.50 8.90
CA ARG A 56 2.69 -6.88 9.00
C ARG A 56 2.69 -7.61 7.65
N ALA A 57 2.28 -6.93 6.57
CA ALA A 57 2.33 -7.52 5.24
C ALA A 57 3.77 -7.88 4.84
N MET A 58 4.75 -7.04 5.21
CA MET A 58 6.17 -7.26 4.91
C MET A 58 6.82 -8.41 5.70
N GLU A 59 6.19 -8.89 6.77
CA GLU A 59 6.63 -10.08 7.52
C GLU A 59 6.27 -11.39 6.81
N ILE A 60 5.33 -11.35 5.85
CA ILE A 60 4.91 -12.53 5.09
C ILE A 60 5.88 -12.75 3.92
N SER A 61 6.45 -13.96 3.82
CA SER A 61 7.51 -14.29 2.85
C SER A 61 7.10 -14.05 1.39
N GLU A 62 5.86 -14.40 1.03
CA GLU A 62 5.35 -14.31 -0.34
C GLU A 62 4.74 -12.95 -0.68
N VAL A 63 4.87 -11.94 0.18
CA VAL A 63 4.30 -10.62 -0.08
C VAL A 63 4.82 -10.00 -1.38
N ARG A 64 3.93 -9.32 -2.09
CA ARG A 64 4.25 -8.43 -3.20
C ARG A 64 5.03 -7.21 -2.70
N LYS A 65 6.35 -7.37 -2.56
CA LYS A 65 7.26 -6.32 -2.06
C LYS A 65 7.20 -5.05 -2.91
N ASP A 66 7.09 -5.19 -4.22
CA ASP A 66 6.91 -4.07 -5.14
C ASP A 66 5.68 -3.22 -4.81
N LYS A 67 4.50 -3.85 -4.69
CA LYS A 67 3.25 -3.18 -4.31
C LYS A 67 3.34 -2.59 -2.90
N SER A 68 4.02 -3.28 -1.98
CA SER A 68 4.25 -2.78 -0.61
C SER A 68 5.08 -1.49 -0.64
N TYR A 69 6.16 -1.46 -1.40
CA TYR A 69 7.01 -0.27 -1.56
C TYR A 69 6.25 0.90 -2.17
N LEU A 70 5.40 0.67 -3.18
CA LEU A 70 4.53 1.72 -3.71
C LEU A 70 3.63 2.32 -2.62
N LEU A 71 3.01 1.48 -1.78
CA LEU A 71 2.14 1.94 -0.70
C LEU A 71 2.90 2.65 0.42
N TYR A 72 4.12 2.21 0.78
CA TYR A 72 5.00 2.99 1.66
C TYR A 72 5.33 4.35 1.06
N GLY A 73 5.63 4.41 -0.23
CA GLY A 73 5.88 5.66 -0.95
C GLY A 73 4.69 6.62 -0.80
N ASN A 74 3.48 6.13 -1.09
CA ASN A 74 2.24 6.89 -0.96
C ASN A 74 2.01 7.37 0.48
N LEU A 75 2.21 6.49 1.47
CA LEU A 75 2.09 6.81 2.89
C LEU A 75 2.98 8.00 3.27
N TYR A 76 4.27 7.93 2.93
CA TYR A 76 5.22 8.97 3.29
C TYR A 76 5.00 10.26 2.49
N GLU A 77 4.56 10.16 1.24
CA GLU A 77 4.24 11.35 0.45
C GLU A 77 3.04 12.11 1.02
N MET A 78 1.98 11.40 1.42
CA MET A 78 0.81 11.99 2.05
C MET A 78 1.14 12.63 3.41
N GLN A 79 2.16 12.14 4.11
CA GLN A 79 2.71 12.76 5.32
C GLN A 79 3.67 13.93 5.05
N GLY A 80 3.90 14.30 3.79
CA GLY A 80 4.88 15.33 3.41
C GLY A 80 6.34 14.92 3.57
N LYS A 81 6.63 13.65 3.88
CA LYS A 81 7.98 13.11 4.00
C LYS A 81 8.52 12.71 2.63
N ILE A 82 8.77 13.73 1.80
CA ILE A 82 9.07 13.56 0.37
C ILE A 82 10.35 12.75 0.11
N ASN A 83 11.36 12.86 0.98
CA ASN A 83 12.59 12.09 0.84
C ASN A 83 12.37 10.59 1.06
N ASP A 84 11.61 10.23 2.10
CA ASP A 84 11.27 8.83 2.38
C ASP A 84 10.40 8.25 1.26
N ALA A 85 9.40 9.01 0.82
CA ALA A 85 8.52 8.63 -0.29
C ALA A 85 9.32 8.27 -1.55
N ALA A 86 10.23 9.17 -1.97
CA ALA A 86 11.09 8.94 -3.13
C ALA A 86 11.97 7.68 -2.97
N GLY A 87 12.47 7.41 -1.76
CA GLY A 87 13.23 6.19 -1.47
C GLY A 87 12.43 4.92 -1.73
N TYR A 88 11.16 4.90 -1.29
CA TYR A 88 10.28 3.76 -1.50
C TYR A 88 9.81 3.61 -2.94
N TYR A 89 9.51 4.70 -3.66
CA TYR A 89 9.20 4.61 -5.09
C TYR A 89 10.36 4.04 -5.91
N LYS A 90 11.61 4.41 -5.59
CA LYS A 90 12.80 3.80 -6.20
C LYS A 90 12.91 2.30 -5.91
N LYS A 91 12.59 1.86 -4.68
CA LYS A 91 12.54 0.43 -4.34
C LYS A 91 11.45 -0.30 -5.14
N CYS A 92 10.28 0.31 -5.32
CA CYS A 92 9.22 -0.24 -6.18
C CYS A 92 9.72 -0.43 -7.62
N LEU A 93 10.27 0.63 -8.22
CA LEU A 93 10.79 0.63 -9.60
C LEU A 93 11.86 -0.43 -9.84
N THR A 94 12.73 -0.65 -8.85
CA THR A 94 13.85 -1.61 -8.95
C THR A 94 13.45 -3.05 -8.63
N THR A 95 12.26 -3.27 -8.07
CA THR A 95 11.77 -4.61 -7.68
C THR A 95 10.66 -5.11 -8.60
N THR A 96 9.89 -4.22 -9.22
CA THR A 96 8.70 -4.61 -9.99
C THR A 96 9.03 -5.02 -11.41
N LEU A 97 8.24 -5.98 -11.92
CA LEU A 97 8.19 -6.34 -13.35
C LEU A 97 6.84 -5.95 -13.98
N SER A 98 5.98 -5.26 -13.23
CA SER A 98 4.66 -4.82 -13.70
C SER A 98 4.77 -3.44 -14.34
N ASN A 99 4.40 -3.33 -15.63
CA ASN A 99 4.38 -2.05 -16.34
C ASN A 99 3.48 -1.03 -15.64
N THR A 100 2.33 -1.45 -15.12
CA THR A 100 1.42 -0.57 -14.38
C THR A 100 2.09 0.00 -13.11
N LEU A 101 2.78 -0.83 -12.33
CA LEU A 101 3.48 -0.35 -11.14
C LEU A 101 4.70 0.50 -11.49
N LEU A 102 5.38 0.22 -12.61
CA LEU A 102 6.46 1.06 -13.12
C LEU A 102 5.96 2.47 -13.42
N GLU A 103 4.89 2.59 -14.23
CA GLU A 103 4.30 3.87 -14.60
C GLU A 103 3.81 4.66 -13.37
N GLU A 104 3.13 3.98 -12.43
CA GLU A 104 2.62 4.62 -11.21
C GLU A 104 3.76 5.12 -10.31
N ALA A 105 4.77 4.29 -10.05
CA ALA A 105 5.91 4.64 -9.21
C ALA A 105 6.80 5.72 -9.86
N GLU A 106 6.97 5.70 -11.19
CA GLU A 106 7.75 6.70 -11.90
C GLU A 106 7.06 8.07 -11.85
N ALA A 107 5.75 8.12 -12.10
CA ALA A 107 4.97 9.35 -11.98
C ALA A 107 5.03 9.92 -10.55
N ALA A 108 4.93 9.05 -9.54
CA ALA A 108 5.02 9.45 -8.15
C ALA A 108 6.42 9.96 -7.76
N LEU A 109 7.48 9.30 -8.24
CA LEU A 109 8.86 9.74 -8.02
C LEU A 109 9.12 11.10 -8.68
N LYS A 110 8.68 11.30 -9.93
CA LYS A 110 8.80 12.59 -10.63
C LYS A 110 8.10 13.71 -9.86
N ARG A 111 6.91 13.44 -9.31
CA ARG A 111 6.19 14.38 -8.46
C ARG A 111 6.98 14.71 -7.18
N CYS A 112 7.57 13.72 -6.54
CA CYS A 112 8.46 13.94 -5.39
C CYS A 112 9.67 14.81 -5.75
N ASP A 113 10.33 14.53 -6.89
CA ASP A 113 11.50 15.30 -7.34
C ASP A 113 11.16 16.76 -7.67
N ILE A 114 9.94 17.04 -8.16
CA ILE A 114 9.44 18.41 -8.31
C ILE A 114 9.28 19.05 -6.94
N LYS A 115 8.58 18.40 -5.99
CA LYS A 115 8.34 18.94 -4.64
C LYS A 115 9.64 19.27 -3.90
N LYS A 116 10.66 18.41 -4.02
CA LYS A 116 12.00 18.61 -3.42
C LYS A 116 12.70 19.90 -3.84
N LYS A 117 12.33 20.51 -4.96
CA LYS A 117 12.92 21.79 -5.39
C LYS A 117 12.40 22.99 -4.58
N TYR A 118 11.30 22.80 -3.86
CA TYR A 118 10.55 23.88 -3.20
C TYR A 118 10.36 23.68 -1.69
N ILE A 119 10.92 22.61 -1.13
CA ILE A 119 11.00 22.34 0.32
C ILE A 119 12.46 22.29 0.75
#